data_AF-A0A931J0L6-F1
#
_entry.id   AF-A0A931J0L6-F1
#
_cell.length_a   1.000
_cell.length_b   1.000
_cell.length_c   1.000
_cell.angle_alpha   90.00
_cell.angle_beta   90.00
_cell.angle_gamma   90.00
#
_symmetry.space_group_name_H-M   'P 1'
#
loop_
_entity.id
_entity.type
_entity.pdbx_description
1 polymer ?
#
loop_
_entity_poly.entity_id
_entity_poly.type
_entity_poly.pdbx_seq_one_letter_code
_entity_poly.pdbx_strand_id
1 'polypeptide(L)'
;MQSWIRSHPHPPYQEHLSFRLGNQLFFVRVIDADDEVAGLGSVRGLFSVAEQASGHACTMGMRRQGLAGRWQPVDPGWGLRNATTGALVDPVALVSDESTPMSAWEMHHLAVQVVEENLIADGYSEVSMQPNPRVSPSIWFVGDSGELEWVVVRCTHDLRADPVRPHDWDAIAEACAAKSEVGHFAWVVVQESAPDRPGIEAGLSRPRRGHELSVIYSGFEDE
;
A
#
# COMPACT_ATOMS: atom_id res chain seq x y z
N MET A 1 -17.31 -6.03 -4.72
CA MET A 1 -16.06 -6.77 -5.01
C MET A 1 -15.05 -6.37 -3.95
N GLN A 2 -14.66 -7.30 -3.07
CA GLN A 2 -13.62 -7.06 -2.06
C GLN A 2 -12.26 -7.16 -2.75
N SER A 3 -11.42 -6.14 -2.62
CA SER A 3 -10.05 -6.16 -3.14
C SER A 3 -9.09 -6.14 -1.96
N TRP A 4 -8.33 -7.23 -1.79
CA TRP A 4 -7.22 -7.28 -0.85
C TRP A 4 -6.14 -6.28 -1.30
N ILE A 5 -5.63 -5.51 -0.35
CA ILE A 5 -4.48 -4.60 -0.55
C ILE A 5 -3.23 -5.32 -0.08
N ARG A 6 -3.32 -5.97 1.09
CA ARG A 6 -2.28 -6.85 1.62
C ARG A 6 -2.90 -8.11 2.22
N SER A 7 -2.43 -9.26 1.77
CA SER A 7 -2.84 -10.57 2.28
C SER A 7 -1.68 -11.55 2.48
N HIS A 8 -0.43 -11.08 2.38
CA HIS A 8 0.77 -11.91 2.52
C HIS A 8 1.59 -11.52 3.77
N PRO A 9 2.25 -12.49 4.43
CA PRO A 9 2.93 -12.27 5.71
C PRO A 9 4.41 -11.86 5.55
N HIS A 10 4.79 -11.19 4.46
CA HIS A 10 6.20 -10.82 4.23
C HIS A 10 6.51 -9.44 4.80
N PRO A 11 7.69 -9.20 5.40
CA PRO A 11 8.07 -7.87 5.92
C PRO A 11 8.34 -6.87 4.78
N PRO A 12 8.35 -5.55 5.05
CA PRO A 12 8.12 -4.86 6.34
C PRO A 12 6.63 -4.68 6.71
N TYR A 13 6.31 -4.69 8.01
CA TYR A 13 4.92 -4.69 8.52
C TYR A 13 4.51 -3.35 9.16
N GLN A 14 3.47 -2.70 8.63
CA GLN A 14 2.70 -1.67 9.35
C GLN A 14 1.39 -2.27 9.88
N GLU A 15 0.77 -3.11 9.07
CA GLU A 15 -0.36 -3.98 9.33
C GLU A 15 -0.08 -5.42 8.87
N HIS A 16 -0.89 -6.39 9.33
CA HIS A 16 -0.78 -7.78 8.88
C HIS A 16 -1.61 -8.02 7.61
N LEU A 17 -2.79 -7.41 7.54
CA LEU A 17 -3.74 -7.56 6.45
C LEU A 17 -4.38 -6.20 6.17
N SER A 18 -4.67 -5.90 4.91
CA SER A 18 -5.47 -4.74 4.54
C SER A 18 -6.37 -5.03 3.35
N PHE A 19 -7.55 -4.45 3.35
CA PHE A 19 -8.54 -4.64 2.29
C PHE A 19 -9.41 -3.41 2.09
N ARG A 20 -9.99 -3.31 0.91
CA ARG A 20 -11.00 -2.32 0.57
C ARG A 20 -12.38 -2.96 0.49
N LEU A 21 -13.37 -2.28 1.07
CA LEU A 21 -14.78 -2.61 0.90
C LEU A 21 -15.55 -1.32 0.57
N GLY A 22 -16.12 -1.25 -0.62
CA GLY A 22 -16.74 -0.02 -1.13
C GLY A 22 -15.71 1.11 -1.23
N ASN A 23 -16.00 2.24 -0.58
CA ASN A 23 -15.13 3.41 -0.46
C ASN A 23 -14.27 3.41 0.83
N GLN A 24 -14.35 2.36 1.65
CA GLN A 24 -13.65 2.24 2.93
C GLN A 24 -12.41 1.35 2.83
N LEU A 25 -11.36 1.74 3.55
CA LEU A 25 -10.12 0.97 3.72
C LEU A 25 -10.00 0.47 5.14
N PHE A 26 -9.56 -0.78 5.30
CA PHE A 26 -9.37 -1.42 6.60
C PHE A 26 -7.95 -1.96 6.69
N PHE A 27 -7.25 -1.57 7.74
CA PHE A 27 -5.92 -2.07 8.08
C PHE A 27 -6.05 -2.89 9.36
N VAL A 28 -5.57 -4.12 9.34
CA VAL A 28 -5.83 -5.10 10.40
C VAL A 28 -4.52 -5.57 11.00
N ARG A 29 -4.39 -5.42 12.32
CA ARG A 29 -3.36 -6.09 13.11
C ARG A 29 -3.97 -7.29 13.83
N VAL A 30 -3.54 -8.48 13.44
CA VAL A 30 -3.79 -9.70 14.19
C VAL A 30 -2.99 -9.68 15.50
N ILE A 31 -3.65 -9.98 16.62
CA ILE A 31 -3.03 -10.06 17.95
C ILE A 31 -3.43 -11.39 18.59
N ASP A 32 -2.53 -11.96 19.38
CA ASP A 32 -2.88 -13.06 20.28
C ASP A 32 -3.74 -12.51 21.41
N ALA A 33 -4.95 -13.01 21.57
CA ALA A 33 -5.87 -12.56 22.61
C ALA A 33 -5.42 -12.99 24.01
N ASP A 34 -4.51 -13.95 24.11
CA ASP A 34 -3.97 -14.45 25.38
C ASP A 34 -2.53 -13.95 25.62
N ASP A 35 -2.01 -13.08 24.73
CA ASP A 35 -0.68 -12.46 24.79
C ASP A 35 0.51 -13.46 24.89
N GLU A 36 0.31 -14.72 24.50
CA GLU A 36 1.36 -15.76 24.51
C GLU A 36 2.31 -15.64 23.32
N VAL A 37 1.82 -15.12 22.19
CA VAL A 37 2.56 -14.94 20.95
C VAL A 37 2.65 -13.46 20.58
N ALA A 38 3.89 -12.95 20.57
CA ALA A 38 4.16 -11.59 20.09
C ALA A 38 3.86 -11.47 18.58
N GLY A 39 2.85 -10.66 18.25
CA GLY A 39 2.51 -10.34 16.86
C GLY A 39 3.52 -9.38 16.21
N LEU A 40 3.69 -9.48 14.89
CA LEU A 40 4.56 -8.60 14.12
C LEU A 40 3.95 -7.18 13.98
N GLY A 41 4.80 -6.21 13.63
CA GLY A 41 4.41 -4.80 13.53
C GLY A 41 4.10 -4.13 14.88
N SER A 42 3.61 -2.89 14.83
CA SER A 42 3.29 -2.10 16.03
C SER A 42 1.95 -1.41 15.92
N VAL A 43 1.31 -1.14 17.06
CA VAL A 43 0.07 -0.33 17.11
C VAL A 43 0.29 1.06 16.52
N ARG A 44 1.48 1.66 16.73
CA ARG A 44 1.87 2.93 16.11
C ARG A 44 1.95 2.82 14.58
N GLY A 45 2.50 1.73 14.05
CA GLY A 45 2.53 1.46 12.62
C GLY A 45 1.13 1.36 12.01
N LEU A 46 0.24 0.64 12.69
CA LEU A 46 -1.16 0.48 12.30
C LEU A 46 -1.89 1.84 12.23
N PHE A 47 -1.75 2.68 13.26
CA PHE A 47 -2.38 4.00 13.24
C PHE A 47 -1.78 4.90 12.15
N SER A 48 -0.47 4.85 11.97
CA SER A 48 0.23 5.63 10.95
C SER A 48 -0.28 5.31 9.53
N VAL A 49 -0.46 4.02 9.20
CA VAL A 49 -0.95 3.63 7.86
C VAL A 49 -2.42 4.00 7.68
N ALA A 50 -3.26 3.74 8.68
CA ALA A 50 -4.69 4.04 8.61
C ALA A 50 -4.96 5.55 8.48
N GLU A 51 -4.22 6.39 9.22
CA GLU A 51 -4.33 7.84 9.12
C GLU A 51 -3.89 8.35 7.73
N GLN A 52 -2.71 7.93 7.26
CA GLN A 52 -2.19 8.32 5.95
C GLN A 52 -3.12 7.90 4.80
N ALA A 53 -3.73 6.73 4.93
CA ALA A 53 -4.67 6.18 3.97
C ALA A 53 -6.11 6.63 4.20
N SER A 54 -6.42 7.47 5.20
CA SER A 54 -7.82 7.83 5.56
C SER A 54 -8.72 6.59 5.64
N GLY A 55 -8.27 5.59 6.39
CA GLY A 55 -8.91 4.29 6.60
C GLY A 55 -9.08 3.95 8.08
N HIS A 56 -9.57 2.74 8.33
CA HIS A 56 -9.87 2.25 9.67
C HIS A 56 -8.73 1.37 10.19
N ALA A 57 -8.17 1.77 11.34
CA ALA A 57 -7.25 0.93 12.11
C ALA A 57 -8.06 -0.10 12.91
N CYS A 58 -7.84 -1.39 12.64
CA CYS A 58 -8.54 -2.49 13.28
C CYS A 58 -7.58 -3.49 13.92
N THR A 59 -8.01 -4.08 15.03
CA THR A 59 -7.38 -5.26 15.62
C THR A 59 -8.28 -6.48 15.44
N MET A 60 -7.65 -7.63 15.26
CA MET A 60 -8.32 -8.94 15.25
C MET A 60 -7.66 -9.81 16.31
N GLY A 61 -8.34 -9.98 17.44
CA GLY A 61 -7.89 -10.91 18.48
C GLY A 61 -8.10 -12.35 18.00
N MET A 62 -7.03 -13.14 17.98
CA MET A 62 -7.07 -14.55 17.66
C MET A 62 -6.70 -15.35 18.89
N ARG A 63 -7.34 -16.51 19.09
CA ARG A 63 -7.00 -17.45 20.15
C ARG A 63 -6.74 -18.84 19.57
N ARG A 64 -5.75 -19.55 20.10
CA ARG A 64 -5.56 -20.98 19.80
C ARG A 64 -6.66 -21.80 20.47
N GLN A 65 -7.41 -22.55 19.68
CA GLN A 65 -8.48 -23.40 20.19
C GLN A 65 -8.36 -24.85 19.68
N GLY A 66 -8.75 -25.77 20.57
CA GLY A 66 -8.82 -27.21 20.30
C GLY A 66 -7.48 -27.95 20.34
N LEU A 67 -7.55 -29.28 20.31
CA LEU A 67 -6.38 -30.18 20.35
C LEU A 67 -5.43 -29.99 19.15
N ALA A 68 -5.94 -29.45 18.04
CA ALA A 68 -5.16 -29.17 16.84
C ALA A 68 -4.49 -27.77 16.86
N GLY A 69 -4.71 -26.96 17.90
CA GLY A 69 -4.05 -25.66 18.08
C GLY A 69 -4.36 -24.63 16.98
N ARG A 70 -5.57 -24.65 16.40
CA ARG A 70 -5.96 -23.73 15.32
C ARG A 70 -6.29 -22.36 15.89
N TRP A 71 -5.85 -21.30 15.22
CA TRP A 71 -6.19 -19.93 15.56
C TRP A 71 -7.58 -19.56 15.03
N GLN A 72 -8.41 -18.95 15.87
CA GLN A 72 -9.73 -18.46 15.51
C GLN A 72 -9.96 -17.06 16.09
N PRO A 73 -10.71 -16.18 15.39
CA PRO A 73 -11.10 -14.90 15.94
C PRO A 73 -11.86 -15.08 17.26
N VAL A 74 -11.56 -14.23 18.24
CA VAL A 74 -12.24 -14.23 19.54
C VAL A 74 -13.61 -13.58 19.44
N ASP A 75 -13.73 -12.57 18.58
CA ASP A 75 -14.95 -11.80 18.41
C ASP A 75 -15.83 -12.34 17.27
N PRO A 76 -17.16 -12.22 17.37
CA PRO A 76 -18.08 -12.67 16.34
C PRO A 76 -18.07 -11.78 15.09
N GLY A 77 -18.81 -12.20 14.06
CA GLY A 77 -18.94 -11.45 12.81
C GLY A 77 -17.62 -11.40 12.04
N TRP A 78 -17.13 -10.18 11.78
CA TRP A 78 -15.84 -9.97 11.12
C TRP A 78 -14.64 -10.17 12.05
N GLY A 79 -14.86 -10.30 13.37
CA GLY A 79 -13.78 -10.42 14.34
C GLY A 79 -12.90 -9.16 14.49
N LEU A 80 -13.39 -8.01 13.99
CA LEU A 80 -12.65 -6.75 13.98
C LEU A 80 -13.10 -5.84 15.11
N ARG A 81 -12.13 -5.21 15.77
CA ARG A 81 -12.35 -4.09 16.70
C ARG A 81 -11.63 -2.86 16.22
N ASN A 82 -12.22 -1.69 16.43
CA ASN A 82 -11.56 -0.42 16.20
C ASN A 82 -10.39 -0.29 17.18
N ALA A 83 -9.18 -0.06 16.67
CA ALA A 83 -7.96 -0.09 17.47
C ALA A 83 -7.89 1.02 18.54
N THR A 84 -8.67 2.10 18.39
CA THR A 84 -8.73 3.21 19.35
C THR A 84 -9.79 3.00 20.42
N THR A 85 -11.01 2.62 20.01
CA THR A 85 -12.16 2.56 20.92
C THR A 85 -12.42 1.17 21.47
N GLY A 86 -11.86 0.13 20.85
CA GLY A 86 -12.16 -1.27 21.15
C GLY A 86 -13.55 -1.73 20.70
N ALA A 87 -14.37 -0.87 20.10
CA ALA A 87 -15.71 -1.24 19.63
C ALA A 87 -15.64 -2.24 18.45
N LEU A 88 -16.61 -3.14 18.35
CA LEU A 88 -16.72 -4.05 17.21
C LEU A 88 -16.95 -3.24 15.92
N VAL A 89 -16.30 -3.67 14.84
CA VAL A 89 -16.40 -3.06 13.51
C VAL A 89 -17.14 -4.02 12.59
N ASP A 90 -18.23 -3.53 12.00
CA ASP A 90 -18.84 -4.14 10.82
C ASP A 90 -18.45 -3.30 9.59
N PRO A 91 -17.50 -3.79 8.76
CA PRO A 91 -17.08 -3.10 7.55
C PRO A 91 -18.24 -2.75 6.61
N VAL A 92 -19.29 -3.58 6.54
CA VAL A 92 -20.42 -3.35 5.62
C VAL A 92 -21.21 -2.11 6.05
N ALA A 93 -21.40 -1.93 7.36
CA ALA A 93 -22.12 -0.79 7.92
C ALA A 93 -21.39 0.56 7.72
N LEU A 94 -20.09 0.53 7.42
CA LEU A 94 -19.27 1.72 7.20
C LEU A 94 -19.18 2.12 5.72
N VAL A 95 -19.60 1.25 4.81
CA VAL A 95 -19.64 1.58 3.38
C VAL A 95 -20.66 2.69 3.14
N SER A 96 -20.27 3.69 2.36
CA SER A 96 -21.16 4.74 1.89
C SER A 96 -20.98 4.98 0.39
N ASP A 97 -21.94 5.69 -0.20
CA ASP A 97 -21.84 6.19 -1.58
C ASP A 97 -21.09 7.54 -1.66
N GLU A 98 -20.44 7.95 -0.55
CA GLU A 98 -19.66 9.17 -0.54
C GLU A 98 -18.44 9.05 -1.46
N SER A 99 -18.29 10.07 -2.30
CA SER A 99 -17.22 10.19 -3.27
C SER A 99 -15.91 10.59 -2.57
N THR A 100 -15.11 9.58 -2.18
CA THR A 100 -13.87 9.80 -1.44
C THR A 100 -12.66 9.89 -2.39
N PRO A 101 -11.88 10.99 -2.38
CA PRO A 101 -10.63 11.06 -3.12
C PRO A 101 -9.60 10.08 -2.54
N MET A 102 -8.77 9.49 -3.40
CA MET A 102 -7.64 8.68 -2.98
C MET A 102 -6.65 9.52 -2.17
N SER A 103 -6.18 8.96 -1.07
CA SER A 103 -5.06 9.52 -0.32
C SER A 103 -3.76 9.46 -1.12
N ALA A 104 -2.77 10.25 -0.70
CA ALA A 104 -1.42 10.17 -1.27
C ALA A 104 -0.80 8.77 -1.06
N TRP A 105 -1.12 8.13 0.07
CA TRP A 105 -0.68 6.77 0.36
C TRP A 105 -1.27 5.77 -0.64
N GLU A 106 -2.58 5.84 -0.92
CA GLU A 106 -3.24 4.95 -1.89
C GLU A 106 -2.70 5.12 -3.30
N MET A 107 -2.49 6.37 -3.74
CA MET A 107 -1.92 6.63 -5.06
C MET A 107 -0.49 6.07 -5.17
N HIS A 108 0.32 6.24 -4.12
CA HIS A 108 1.68 5.71 -4.10
C HIS A 108 1.70 4.18 -4.05
N HIS A 109 0.84 3.55 -3.25
CA HIS A 109 0.69 2.10 -3.23
C HIS A 109 0.34 1.55 -4.62
N LEU A 110 -0.63 2.16 -5.30
CA LEU A 110 -1.00 1.78 -6.66
C LEU A 110 0.18 1.95 -7.64
N ALA A 111 0.91 3.05 -7.55
CA ALA A 111 2.08 3.29 -8.39
C ALA A 111 3.17 2.23 -8.19
N VAL A 112 3.46 1.87 -6.93
CA VAL A 112 4.44 0.81 -6.62
C VAL A 112 3.98 -0.54 -7.16
N GLN A 113 2.69 -0.87 -7.01
CA GLN A 113 2.13 -2.11 -7.56
C GLN A 113 2.25 -2.16 -9.09
N VAL A 114 1.99 -1.05 -9.80
CA VAL A 114 2.14 -0.98 -11.26
C VAL A 114 3.58 -1.26 -11.69
N VAL A 115 4.56 -0.67 -10.98
CA VAL A 115 5.98 -0.88 -11.30
C VAL A 115 6.41 -2.31 -11.00
N GLU A 116 5.96 -2.88 -9.87
CA GLU A 116 6.20 -4.29 -9.52
C GLU A 116 5.63 -5.24 -10.57
N GLU A 117 4.36 -5.04 -10.98
CA GLU A 117 3.71 -5.89 -11.98
C GLU A 117 4.41 -5.82 -13.34
N ASN A 118 4.94 -4.65 -13.73
CA ASN A 118 5.75 -4.50 -14.95
C ASN A 118 7.08 -5.25 -14.82
N LEU A 119 7.81 -5.09 -13.71
CA LEU A 119 9.05 -5.83 -13.46
C LEU A 119 8.86 -7.35 -13.56
N ILE A 120 7.79 -7.87 -12.95
CA ILE A 120 7.45 -9.30 -13.02
C ILE A 120 7.10 -9.70 -14.46
N ALA A 121 6.34 -8.87 -15.18
CA ALA A 121 5.98 -9.13 -16.58
C ALA A 121 7.20 -9.14 -17.51
N ASP A 122 8.21 -8.32 -17.21
CA ASP A 122 9.50 -8.27 -17.92
C ASP A 122 10.43 -9.44 -17.56
N GLY A 123 10.04 -10.27 -16.58
CA GLY A 123 10.73 -11.51 -16.21
C GLY A 123 11.68 -11.38 -15.02
N TYR A 124 11.71 -10.23 -14.35
CA TYR A 124 12.51 -10.05 -13.14
C TYR A 124 11.93 -10.85 -11.96
N SER A 125 12.81 -11.38 -11.12
CA SER A 125 12.48 -12.21 -9.96
C SER A 125 12.86 -11.53 -8.64
N GLU A 126 12.42 -12.13 -7.53
CA GLU A 126 12.72 -11.67 -6.16
C GLU A 126 12.32 -10.20 -5.89
N VAL A 127 11.29 -9.75 -6.61
CA VAL A 127 10.74 -8.41 -6.44
C VAL A 127 10.14 -8.29 -5.03
N SER A 128 10.56 -7.26 -4.30
CA SER A 128 10.02 -6.92 -2.99
C SER A 128 9.67 -5.45 -2.94
N MET A 129 8.50 -5.12 -2.38
CA MET A 129 7.98 -3.76 -2.36
C MET A 129 7.70 -3.22 -0.95
N GLN A 130 7.81 -1.90 -0.82
CA GLN A 130 7.39 -1.10 0.34
C GLN A 130 6.54 0.09 -0.14
N PRO A 131 5.20 0.03 0.01
CA PRO A 131 4.29 1.07 -0.46
C PRO A 131 4.20 2.32 0.44
N ASN A 132 5.05 2.47 1.45
CA ASN A 132 5.06 3.68 2.27
C ASN A 132 5.75 4.84 1.52
N PRO A 133 5.04 5.94 1.18
CA PRO A 133 5.61 7.05 0.40
C PRO A 133 6.75 7.80 1.12
N ARG A 134 6.94 7.56 2.42
CA ARG A 134 8.03 8.15 3.23
C ARG A 134 9.27 7.27 3.34
N VAL A 135 9.28 6.10 2.70
CA VAL A 135 10.40 5.17 2.73
C VAL A 135 10.89 5.01 1.30
N SER A 136 12.20 5.18 1.11
CA SER A 136 12.87 4.90 -0.16
C SER A 136 14.02 3.90 0.09
N PRO A 137 14.31 3.01 -0.86
CA PRO A 137 13.62 2.81 -2.13
C PRO A 137 12.27 2.08 -1.93
N SER A 138 11.41 2.15 -2.95
CA SER A 138 10.08 1.55 -2.93
C SER A 138 10.11 0.08 -3.33
N ILE A 139 11.04 -0.32 -4.21
CA ILE A 139 11.18 -1.69 -4.72
C ILE A 139 12.65 -2.11 -4.70
N TRP A 140 12.89 -3.39 -4.44
CA TRP A 140 14.13 -4.10 -4.73
C TRP A 140 13.84 -5.29 -5.65
N PHE A 141 14.73 -5.57 -6.60
CA PHE A 141 14.63 -6.72 -7.51
C PHE A 141 16.03 -7.18 -7.95
N VAL A 142 16.14 -8.37 -8.55
CA VAL A 142 17.41 -8.83 -9.16
C VAL A 142 17.40 -8.48 -10.64
N GLY A 143 18.35 -7.65 -11.08
CA GLY A 143 18.46 -7.20 -12.46
C GLY A 143 19.17 -8.19 -13.38
N ASP A 144 19.36 -7.80 -14.65
CA ASP A 144 19.95 -8.68 -15.68
C ASP A 144 21.41 -9.08 -15.39
N SER A 145 22.10 -8.28 -14.58
CA SER A 145 23.44 -8.59 -14.08
C SER A 145 23.47 -9.76 -13.08
N GLY A 146 22.30 -10.14 -12.54
CA GLY A 146 22.17 -11.06 -11.40
C GLY A 146 22.39 -10.40 -10.05
N GLU A 147 22.65 -9.09 -10.02
CA GLU A 147 22.82 -8.32 -8.79
C GLU A 147 21.49 -7.66 -8.37
N LEU A 148 21.40 -7.32 -7.08
CA LEU A 148 20.26 -6.60 -6.54
C LEU A 148 20.25 -5.16 -7.08
N GLU A 149 19.07 -4.63 -7.40
CA GLU A 149 18.85 -3.25 -7.86
C GLU A 149 17.67 -2.65 -7.11
N TRP A 150 17.59 -1.32 -7.04
CA TRP A 150 16.53 -0.61 -6.32
C TRP A 150 15.79 0.41 -7.17
N VAL A 151 14.51 0.63 -6.86
CA VAL A 151 13.67 1.61 -7.57
C VAL A 151 13.05 2.59 -6.58
N VAL A 152 13.19 3.87 -6.85
CA VAL A 152 12.39 4.91 -6.20
C VAL A 152 11.19 5.24 -7.08
N VAL A 153 10.00 4.95 -6.56
CA VAL A 153 8.75 5.25 -7.26
C VAL A 153 8.22 6.60 -6.81
N ARG A 154 7.78 7.45 -7.73
CA ARG A 154 6.99 8.66 -7.44
C ARG A 154 5.76 8.68 -8.31
N CYS A 155 4.71 9.31 -7.81
CA CYS A 155 3.43 9.37 -8.51
C CYS A 155 2.77 10.73 -8.44
N THR A 156 2.01 11.04 -9.48
CA THR A 156 1.16 12.24 -9.59
C THR A 156 -0.19 11.88 -10.18
N HIS A 157 -1.16 12.79 -10.07
CA HIS A 157 -2.39 12.74 -10.88
C HIS A 157 -2.41 13.80 -11.98
N ASP A 158 -1.44 14.71 -11.98
CA ASP A 158 -1.31 15.79 -12.95
C ASP A 158 -0.51 15.32 -14.18
N LEU A 159 -1.18 15.24 -15.33
CA LEU A 159 -0.55 14.89 -16.62
C LEU A 159 0.48 15.92 -17.10
N ARG A 160 0.41 17.14 -16.58
CA ARG A 160 1.29 18.23 -16.96
C ARG A 160 2.56 18.25 -16.11
N ALA A 161 2.61 17.43 -15.06
CA ALA A 161 3.77 17.35 -14.20
C ALA A 161 4.86 16.54 -14.89
N ASP A 162 6.02 17.17 -15.05
CA ASP A 162 7.22 16.47 -15.48
C ASP A 162 7.69 15.52 -14.38
N PRO A 163 8.27 14.38 -14.76
CA PRO A 163 8.94 13.53 -13.81
C PRO A 163 10.13 14.26 -13.17
N VAL A 164 10.21 14.16 -11.84
CA VAL A 164 11.29 14.77 -11.08
C VAL A 164 11.81 13.76 -10.06
N ARG A 165 13.09 13.37 -10.21
CA ARG A 165 13.81 12.61 -9.19
C ARG A 165 13.73 13.33 -7.85
N PRO A 166 13.58 12.61 -6.73
CA PRO A 166 13.49 13.24 -5.43
C PRO A 166 14.79 13.99 -5.10
N HIS A 167 14.67 15.14 -4.42
CA HIS A 167 15.82 15.99 -4.11
C HIS A 167 16.87 15.31 -3.21
N ASP A 168 16.49 14.27 -2.48
CA ASP A 168 17.36 13.47 -1.62
C ASP A 168 17.90 12.20 -2.30
N TRP A 169 17.93 12.15 -3.64
CA TRP A 169 18.42 11.01 -4.42
C TRP A 169 19.80 10.51 -3.95
N ASP A 170 20.77 11.42 -3.79
CA ASP A 170 22.14 11.05 -3.39
C ASP A 170 22.17 10.38 -2.01
N ALA A 171 21.34 10.87 -1.08
CA ALA A 171 21.23 10.28 0.25
C ALA A 171 20.56 8.90 0.22
N ILE A 172 19.58 8.70 -0.67
CA ILE A 172 18.96 7.39 -0.91
C ILE A 172 20.00 6.43 -1.49
N ALA A 173 20.76 6.87 -2.49
CA ALA A 173 21.81 6.06 -3.12
C ALA A 173 22.89 5.67 -2.10
N GLU A 174 23.36 6.60 -1.28
CA GLU A 174 24.32 6.32 -0.20
C GLU A 174 23.76 5.30 0.80
N ALA A 175 22.49 5.42 1.19
CA ALA A 175 21.84 4.46 2.08
C ALA A 175 21.67 3.06 1.46
N CYS A 176 21.56 2.98 0.13
CA CYS A 176 21.40 1.73 -0.61
C CYS A 176 22.74 1.07 -0.98
N ALA A 177 23.83 1.84 -1.06
CA ALA A 177 25.14 1.40 -1.56
C ALA A 177 25.71 0.17 -0.84
N ALA A 178 25.33 -0.06 0.42
CA ALA A 178 25.72 -1.26 1.17
C ALA A 178 25.11 -2.57 0.59
N LYS A 179 24.07 -2.47 -0.24
CA LYS A 179 23.35 -3.57 -0.88
C LYS A 179 23.45 -3.52 -2.40
N SER A 180 23.39 -2.33 -2.99
CA SER A 180 23.49 -2.13 -4.44
C SER A 180 23.78 -0.67 -4.77
N GLU A 181 24.59 -0.47 -5.80
CA GLU A 181 24.90 0.84 -6.38
C GLU A 181 23.98 1.19 -7.57
N VAL A 182 23.12 0.26 -8.01
CA VAL A 182 22.26 0.43 -9.19
C VAL A 182 20.86 0.84 -8.75
N GLY A 183 20.52 2.09 -9.06
CA GLY A 183 19.26 2.71 -8.68
C GLY A 183 18.48 3.26 -9.86
N HIS A 184 17.17 3.03 -9.84
CA HIS A 184 16.23 3.44 -10.88
C HIS A 184 15.18 4.41 -10.35
N PHE A 185 14.72 5.29 -11.23
CA PHE A 185 13.61 6.18 -10.94
C PHE A 185 12.42 5.81 -11.82
N ALA A 186 11.26 5.63 -11.18
CA ALA A 186 10.00 5.32 -11.84
C ALA A 186 8.95 6.39 -11.53
N TRP A 187 8.43 7.01 -12.57
CA TRP A 187 7.33 7.98 -12.48
C TRP A 187 6.03 7.37 -12.97
N VAL A 188 4.98 7.49 -12.16
CA VAL A 188 3.65 6.95 -12.47
C VAL A 188 2.59 8.04 -12.39
N VAL A 189 1.84 8.23 -13.46
CA VAL A 189 0.66 9.10 -13.45
C VAL A 189 -0.58 8.26 -13.20
N VAL A 190 -1.35 8.59 -12.17
CA VAL A 190 -2.60 7.92 -11.80
C VAL A 190 -3.76 8.89 -11.95
N GLN A 191 -4.73 8.55 -12.80
CA GLN A 191 -5.89 9.37 -13.08
C GLN A 191 -7.18 8.58 -13.00
N GLU A 192 -8.30 9.28 -12.93
CA GLU A 192 -9.61 8.68 -13.14
C GLU A 192 -9.87 8.57 -14.66
N SER A 193 -10.30 7.39 -15.14
CA SER A 193 -10.68 7.17 -16.53
C SER A 193 -11.97 7.94 -16.84
N ALA A 194 -11.83 9.02 -17.62
CA ALA A 194 -12.89 9.96 -18.00
C ALA A 194 -13.54 10.74 -16.84
N PRO A 195 -13.10 11.99 -16.56
CA PRO A 195 -13.90 12.90 -15.76
C PRO A 195 -15.08 13.36 -16.62
N ASP A 196 -16.20 12.64 -16.61
CA ASP A 196 -17.45 13.12 -17.22
C ASP A 196 -18.05 14.25 -16.36
N ARG A 197 -17.31 15.35 -16.23
CA ARG A 197 -17.72 16.55 -15.52
C ARG A 197 -17.30 17.80 -16.29
N PRO A 198 -18.27 18.55 -16.86
CA PRO A 198 -18.00 19.89 -17.33
C PRO A 198 -17.50 20.75 -16.16
N GLY A 199 -16.31 21.34 -16.29
CA GLY A 199 -15.77 22.33 -15.34
C GLY A 199 -14.71 21.84 -14.35
N ILE A 200 -14.35 20.55 -14.36
CA ILE A 200 -13.10 20.08 -13.71
C ILE A 200 -12.06 19.90 -14.81
N GLU A 201 -10.97 20.66 -14.78
CA GLU A 201 -9.84 20.38 -15.68
C GLU A 201 -9.33 18.94 -15.41
N ALA A 202 -9.41 18.10 -16.43
CA ALA A 202 -8.87 16.75 -16.39
C ALA A 202 -7.41 16.77 -15.92
N GLY A 203 -7.09 15.99 -14.89
CA GLY A 203 -5.76 15.88 -14.30
C GLY A 203 -5.46 16.74 -13.06
N LEU A 204 -6.31 17.71 -12.70
CA LEU A 204 -6.04 18.53 -11.50
C LEU A 204 -6.65 17.98 -10.21
N SER A 205 -7.60 17.05 -10.29
CA SER A 205 -8.24 16.44 -9.11
C SER A 205 -7.69 15.05 -8.83
N ARG A 206 -7.52 14.72 -7.54
CA ARG A 206 -7.16 13.36 -7.14
C ARG A 206 -8.21 12.36 -7.63
N PRO A 207 -7.79 11.18 -8.13
CA PRO A 207 -8.71 10.11 -8.48
C PRO A 207 -9.52 9.68 -7.27
N ARG A 208 -10.70 9.12 -7.50
CA ARG A 208 -11.62 8.70 -6.44
C ARG A 208 -11.64 7.20 -6.23
N ARG A 209 -11.85 6.78 -4.99
CA ARG A 209 -11.94 5.36 -4.63
C ARG A 209 -13.09 4.68 -5.37
N GLY A 210 -12.79 3.54 -5.98
CA GLY A 210 -13.79 2.70 -6.65
C GLY A 210 -14.23 3.22 -8.02
N HIS A 211 -13.71 4.37 -8.46
CA HIS A 211 -13.84 4.82 -9.84
C HIS A 211 -12.81 4.11 -10.72
N GLU A 212 -13.09 4.03 -12.02
CA GLU A 212 -12.15 3.48 -12.99
C GLU A 212 -10.90 4.38 -13.07
N LEU A 213 -9.73 3.76 -13.12
CA LEU A 213 -8.45 4.47 -13.15
C LEU A 213 -7.72 4.25 -14.47
N SER A 214 -7.04 5.29 -14.94
CA SER A 214 -6.06 5.25 -16.02
C SER A 214 -4.69 5.45 -15.42
N VAL A 215 -3.75 4.55 -15.73
CA VAL A 215 -2.38 4.61 -15.24
C VAL A 215 -1.43 4.76 -16.42
N ILE A 216 -0.47 5.67 -16.30
CA ILE A 216 0.59 5.88 -17.29
C ILE A 216 1.93 5.63 -16.60
N TYR A 217 2.68 4.68 -17.14
CA TYR A 217 4.04 4.32 -16.74
C TYR A 217 4.82 3.99 -18.00
N SER A 218 6.02 4.58 -18.16
CA SER A 218 6.84 4.47 -19.38
C SER A 218 8.16 3.71 -19.17
N GLY A 219 8.32 3.01 -18.05
CA GLY A 219 9.58 2.38 -17.67
C GLY A 219 10.42 3.27 -16.76
N PHE A 220 11.67 2.87 -16.55
CA PHE A 220 12.64 3.65 -15.79
C PHE A 220 13.15 4.84 -16.60
N GLU A 221 13.43 5.94 -15.92
CA GLU A 221 14.05 7.10 -16.55
C GLU A 221 15.57 6.92 -16.64
N ASP A 222 16.08 6.87 -17.87
CA ASP A 222 17.50 6.89 -18.16
C ASP A 222 18.18 8.17 -17.60
N GLU A 223 19.47 8.06 -17.26
CA GLU A 223 20.32 9.19 -16.82
C GLU A 223 20.58 10.26 -17.90
#